data_AF-A0AAN7TC14-F1
#
_entry.id   AF-A0AAN7TC14-F1
#
_cell.length_a   1.000
_cell.length_b   1.000
_cell.length_c   1.000
_cell.angle_alpha   90.00
_cell.angle_beta   90.00
_cell.angle_gamma   90.00
#
_symmetry.space_group_name_H-M   'P 1'
#
loop_
_entity.id
_entity.type
_entity.pdbx_description
1 polymer ?
#
loop_
_entity_poly.entity_id
_entity_poly.type
_entity_poly.pdbx_seq_one_letter_code
_entity_poly.pdbx_strand_id
1 'polypeptide(L)'
;MRSPNAIIPPRDNGESFSADSPPIYHPKPATIPADNPTGRDNNQGFDGLTVKPDGTRLYTLLLSATNQDGGLKSKNSRNARLVVYDITTFQPSYLAEYVVQINHVFPSDTTTKVAHQSETHCIPATQFMILARDSGAGRGQTNTQSIYRHVDIFDTSNATNVKGAAADCYTCEIAPSTGGLNSTIQPAQYCLYLFTITDDDLITQNGYLNFGRYQYKDASGFSLDNQTLVFKVKLPRGNQPLVS
;
A
#
# COMPACT_ATOMS: atom_id res chain seq x y z
N MET A 1 -3.34 -18.75 -9.07
CA MET A 1 -3.76 -18.00 -7.87
C MET A 1 -5.03 -17.22 -8.22
N ARG A 2 -6.08 -17.28 -7.41
CA ARG A 2 -7.32 -16.49 -7.62
C ARG A 2 -7.57 -15.60 -6.39
N SER A 3 -7.99 -14.37 -6.61
CA SER A 3 -8.40 -13.46 -5.54
C SER A 3 -9.77 -13.82 -4.97
N PRO A 4 -10.07 -13.47 -3.72
CA PRO A 4 -11.42 -13.55 -3.16
C PRO A 4 -12.42 -12.77 -4.03
N ASN A 5 -13.66 -13.26 -4.15
CA ASN A 5 -14.66 -12.64 -5.06
C ASN A 5 -14.98 -11.19 -4.65
N ALA A 6 -14.91 -10.86 -3.36
CA ALA A 6 -15.08 -9.50 -2.84
C ALA A 6 -14.09 -8.47 -3.43
N ILE A 7 -12.95 -8.91 -3.98
CA ILE A 7 -11.95 -8.04 -4.63
C ILE A 7 -12.12 -8.02 -6.14
N ILE A 8 -12.80 -9.01 -6.72
CA ILE A 8 -12.95 -9.13 -8.17
C ILE A 8 -14.10 -8.22 -8.64
N PRO A 9 -13.87 -7.27 -9.57
CA PRO A 9 -14.91 -6.40 -10.09
C PRO A 9 -15.77 -7.09 -11.18
N PRO A 10 -17.08 -7.34 -10.94
CA PRO A 10 -17.99 -7.88 -11.96
C PRO A 10 -18.44 -6.83 -12.99
N ARG A 11 -18.27 -7.07 -14.28
CA ARG A 11 -18.70 -6.16 -15.37
C ARG A 11 -19.33 -6.95 -16.51
N ASP A 12 -20.41 -6.43 -17.08
CA ASP A 12 -21.14 -7.04 -18.22
C ASP A 12 -21.26 -8.57 -18.13
N ASN A 13 -21.90 -9.07 -17.06
CA ASN A 13 -22.11 -10.50 -16.80
C ASN A 13 -20.83 -11.35 -16.70
N GLY A 14 -19.66 -10.73 -16.51
CA GLY A 14 -18.36 -11.38 -16.32
C GLY A 14 -17.47 -10.66 -15.30
N GLU A 15 -16.20 -11.03 -15.24
CA GLU A 15 -15.17 -10.37 -14.42
C GLU A 15 -14.31 -9.48 -15.32
N SER A 16 -14.01 -8.24 -14.92
CA SER A 16 -13.18 -7.34 -15.73
C SER A 16 -12.29 -6.43 -14.90
N PHE A 17 -10.98 -6.63 -15.04
CA PHE A 17 -9.93 -5.86 -14.39
C PHE A 17 -9.50 -4.62 -15.20
N SER A 18 -10.19 -4.28 -16.27
CA SER A 18 -9.88 -3.06 -17.02
C SER A 18 -10.10 -1.82 -16.15
N ALA A 19 -9.35 -0.76 -16.44
CA ALA A 19 -9.70 0.57 -15.94
C ALA A 19 -10.97 1.07 -16.66
N ASP A 20 -11.64 2.08 -16.09
CA ASP A 20 -12.65 2.87 -16.80
C ASP A 20 -12.00 3.96 -17.66
N SER A 21 -10.98 3.55 -18.43
CA SER A 21 -10.36 4.39 -19.44
C SER A 21 -10.24 3.57 -20.72
N PRO A 22 -10.75 4.09 -21.85
CA PRO A 22 -10.63 3.38 -23.10
C PRO A 22 -9.16 3.36 -23.55
N PRO A 23 -8.71 2.32 -24.29
CA PRO A 23 -7.37 2.30 -24.85
C PRO A 23 -7.10 3.52 -25.73
N ILE A 24 -5.88 4.07 -25.66
CA ILE A 24 -5.50 5.27 -26.43
C ILE A 24 -5.77 5.13 -27.94
N TYR A 25 -5.63 3.90 -28.48
CA TYR A 25 -5.84 3.62 -29.91
C TYR A 25 -7.28 3.21 -30.26
N HIS A 26 -8.16 2.98 -29.27
CA HIS A 26 -9.58 2.67 -29.44
C HIS A 26 -10.39 3.39 -28.35
N PRO A 27 -10.65 4.71 -28.50
CA PRO A 27 -11.26 5.53 -27.45
C PRO A 27 -12.78 5.34 -27.26
N LYS A 28 -13.42 4.50 -28.09
CA LYS A 28 -14.89 4.35 -28.14
C LYS A 28 -15.51 3.32 -27.19
N PRO A 29 -14.88 2.17 -26.86
CA PRO A 29 -15.45 1.21 -25.94
C PRO A 29 -15.60 1.82 -24.54
N ALA A 30 -16.78 1.67 -23.95
CA ALA A 30 -17.03 2.05 -22.56
C ALA A 30 -16.95 0.81 -21.67
N THR A 31 -16.41 0.98 -20.47
CA THR A 31 -16.43 -0.05 -19.44
C THR A 31 -17.79 0.04 -18.72
N ILE A 32 -18.57 -1.05 -18.68
CA ILE A 32 -19.93 -1.04 -18.11
C ILE A 32 -20.05 -2.03 -16.93
N PRO A 33 -20.45 -1.56 -15.73
CA PRO A 33 -20.51 -0.15 -15.34
C PRO A 33 -19.11 0.47 -15.29
N ALA A 34 -19.06 1.79 -15.48
CA ALA A 34 -17.86 2.60 -15.31
C ALA A 34 -17.28 2.37 -13.91
N ASP A 35 -18.08 2.74 -12.91
CA ASP A 35 -17.84 2.46 -11.50
C ASP A 35 -18.65 1.25 -11.05
N ASN A 36 -17.94 0.23 -10.60
CA ASN A 36 -18.57 -0.99 -10.10
C ASN A 36 -18.93 -0.82 -8.62
N PRO A 37 -20.16 -1.15 -8.17
CA PRO A 37 -20.47 -1.08 -6.74
C PRO A 37 -19.67 -2.07 -5.88
N THR A 38 -19.02 -3.07 -6.49
CA THR A 38 -18.30 -4.15 -5.79
C THR A 38 -16.93 -4.42 -6.41
N GLY A 39 -16.04 -5.05 -5.64
CA GLY A 39 -14.69 -5.37 -6.07
C GLY A 39 -13.73 -4.20 -5.88
N ARG A 40 -12.48 -4.36 -6.34
CA ARG A 40 -11.53 -3.25 -6.34
C ARG A 40 -11.99 -2.13 -7.27
N ASP A 41 -11.62 -0.90 -6.92
CA ASP A 41 -11.95 0.26 -7.75
C ASP A 41 -11.07 0.34 -9.02
N ASN A 42 -11.47 1.22 -9.94
CA ASN A 42 -10.69 1.58 -11.11
C ASN A 42 -9.32 2.12 -10.73
N ASN A 43 -8.26 1.55 -11.33
CA ASN A 43 -6.88 1.94 -11.04
C ASN A 43 -6.49 1.81 -9.54
N GLN A 44 -7.20 0.97 -8.77
CA GLN A 44 -6.90 0.65 -7.38
C GLN A 44 -6.61 -0.87 -7.24
N GLY A 45 -5.65 -1.36 -8.02
CA GLY A 45 -5.21 -2.76 -8.06
C GLY A 45 -4.42 -3.24 -6.83
N PHE A 46 -3.71 -4.36 -6.99
CA PHE A 46 -2.68 -4.79 -6.05
C PHE A 46 -1.36 -4.14 -6.42
N ASP A 47 -1.04 -3.00 -5.79
CA ASP A 47 0.26 -2.33 -5.96
C ASP A 47 1.24 -2.68 -4.85
N GLY A 48 0.76 -3.25 -3.74
CA GLY A 48 1.65 -3.86 -2.76
C GLY A 48 1.82 -5.34 -3.09
N LEU A 49 3.02 -5.77 -3.48
CA LEU A 49 3.34 -7.17 -3.79
C LEU A 49 4.69 -7.53 -3.18
N THR A 50 4.70 -8.45 -2.22
CA THR A 50 5.94 -8.87 -1.56
C THR A 50 5.90 -10.33 -1.16
N VAL A 51 7.08 -10.96 -1.14
CA VAL A 51 7.27 -12.34 -0.68
C VAL A 51 7.89 -12.32 0.70
N LYS A 52 7.50 -13.25 1.58
CA LYS A 52 8.18 -13.46 2.87
C LYS A 52 9.64 -13.86 2.60
N PRO A 53 10.63 -13.42 3.38
CA PRO A 53 12.04 -13.76 3.12
C PRO A 53 12.36 -15.27 3.00
N ASP A 54 11.56 -16.15 3.62
CA ASP A 54 11.70 -17.60 3.51
C ASP A 54 11.07 -18.22 2.24
N GLY A 55 10.47 -17.42 1.38
CA GLY A 55 9.87 -17.85 0.11
C GLY A 55 8.54 -18.60 0.25
N THR A 56 7.96 -18.70 1.45
CA THR A 56 6.78 -19.56 1.69
C THR A 56 5.43 -18.84 1.54
N ARG A 57 5.44 -17.50 1.53
CA ARG A 57 4.22 -16.67 1.49
C ARG A 57 4.35 -15.54 0.49
N LEU A 58 3.28 -15.32 -0.28
CA LEU A 58 3.08 -14.12 -1.09
C LEU A 58 2.01 -13.25 -0.42
N TYR A 59 2.28 -11.96 -0.33
CA TYR A 59 1.37 -10.95 0.18
C TYR A 59 1.00 -9.96 -0.91
N THR A 60 -0.29 -9.66 -1.03
CA THR A 60 -0.80 -8.65 -1.97
C THR A 60 -1.71 -7.66 -1.24
N LEU A 61 -1.41 -6.37 -1.30
CA LEU A 61 -2.21 -5.29 -0.69
C LEU A 61 -2.84 -4.42 -1.77
N LEU A 62 -4.15 -4.19 -1.68
CA LEU A 62 -4.85 -3.23 -2.54
C LEU A 62 -4.36 -1.79 -2.27
N LEU A 63 -4.36 -0.89 -3.27
CA LEU A 63 -4.05 0.53 -3.03
C LEU A 63 -4.98 1.17 -2.00
N SER A 64 -6.25 0.75 -2.01
CA SER A 64 -7.34 1.28 -1.20
C SER A 64 -8.40 0.21 -0.92
N ALA A 65 -9.46 0.58 -0.21
CA ALA A 65 -10.63 -0.28 -0.01
C ALA A 65 -11.29 -0.70 -1.34
N THR A 66 -11.99 -1.83 -1.31
CA THR A 66 -12.94 -2.23 -2.35
C THR A 66 -14.15 -1.29 -2.35
N ASN A 67 -14.93 -1.28 -3.43
CA ASN A 67 -16.02 -0.34 -3.62
C ASN A 67 -17.15 -0.51 -2.62
N GLN A 68 -17.49 -1.75 -2.27
CA GLN A 68 -18.48 -2.03 -1.23
C GLN A 68 -17.97 -1.64 0.18
N ASP A 69 -16.66 -1.67 0.41
CA ASP A 69 -16.01 -1.27 1.66
C ASP A 69 -15.70 0.25 1.75
N GLY A 70 -16.27 1.05 0.85
CA GLY A 70 -16.12 2.51 0.79
C GLY A 70 -15.17 3.04 -0.29
N GLY A 71 -14.68 2.18 -1.20
CA GLY A 71 -13.71 2.50 -2.26
C GLY A 71 -14.12 3.63 -3.20
N LEU A 72 -15.42 3.75 -3.51
CA LEU A 72 -15.97 4.75 -4.45
C LEU A 72 -15.80 6.21 -3.99
N LYS A 73 -15.40 6.45 -2.74
CA LYS A 73 -15.12 7.78 -2.20
C LYS A 73 -13.75 7.79 -1.56
N SER A 74 -12.85 8.62 -2.10
CA SER A 74 -11.45 8.72 -1.65
C SER A 74 -11.26 8.98 -0.15
N LYS A 75 -12.22 9.63 0.53
CA LYS A 75 -12.20 9.83 1.99
C LYS A 75 -12.64 8.62 2.82
N ASN A 76 -13.41 7.69 2.24
CA ASN A 76 -13.93 6.49 2.90
C ASN A 76 -13.06 5.26 2.62
N SER A 77 -12.19 5.31 1.60
CA SER A 77 -11.52 4.15 1.01
C SER A 77 -10.33 3.60 1.81
N ARG A 78 -10.33 3.70 3.15
CA ARG A 78 -9.14 3.42 3.97
C ARG A 78 -8.91 1.95 4.32
N ASN A 79 -9.96 1.12 4.27
CA ASN A 79 -9.91 -0.29 4.67
C ASN A 79 -9.37 -1.15 3.52
N ALA A 80 -8.07 -1.09 3.25
CA ALA A 80 -7.44 -1.90 2.21
C ALA A 80 -7.31 -3.37 2.65
N ARG A 81 -7.44 -4.31 1.72
CA ARG A 81 -7.36 -5.76 1.97
C ARG A 81 -5.97 -6.28 1.62
N LEU A 82 -5.28 -6.85 2.61
CA LEU A 82 -4.04 -7.62 2.46
C LEU A 82 -4.40 -9.10 2.33
N VAL A 83 -4.14 -9.69 1.17
CA VAL A 83 -4.39 -11.11 0.89
C VAL A 83 -3.08 -11.89 1.02
N VAL A 84 -3.13 -13.03 1.70
CA VAL A 84 -1.98 -13.90 1.96
C VAL A 84 -2.15 -15.22 1.24
N TYR A 85 -1.13 -15.63 0.49
CA TYR A 85 -1.09 -16.90 -0.21
C TYR A 85 0.07 -17.77 0.27
N ASP A 86 -0.19 -19.08 0.39
CA ASP A 86 0.84 -20.10 0.41
C ASP A 86 1.39 -20.25 -1.00
N ILE A 87 2.71 -20.20 -1.18
CA ILE A 87 3.37 -20.39 -2.47
C ILE A 87 4.39 -21.55 -2.44
N THR A 88 4.31 -22.43 -1.44
CA THR A 88 5.20 -23.60 -1.32
C THR A 88 4.92 -24.68 -2.36
N THR A 89 3.76 -24.60 -3.04
CA THR A 89 3.37 -25.50 -4.12
C THR A 89 3.05 -24.71 -5.38
N PHE A 90 3.06 -25.39 -6.54
CA PHE A 90 2.78 -24.77 -7.84
C PHE A 90 1.41 -24.10 -7.93
N GLN A 91 0.42 -24.56 -7.14
CA GLN A 91 -0.90 -23.94 -7.06
C GLN A 91 -1.03 -23.16 -5.75
N PRO A 92 -0.86 -21.82 -5.77
CA PRO A 92 -0.92 -21.04 -4.56
C PRO A 92 -2.27 -21.16 -3.86
N SER A 93 -2.24 -21.30 -2.54
CA SER A 93 -3.44 -21.46 -1.71
C SER A 93 -3.74 -20.17 -0.96
N TYR A 94 -4.98 -19.69 -1.02
CA TYR A 94 -5.42 -18.52 -0.25
C TYR A 94 -5.47 -18.88 1.24
N LEU A 95 -4.65 -18.24 2.06
CA LEU A 95 -4.46 -18.59 3.47
C LEU A 95 -5.23 -17.70 4.42
N ALA A 96 -5.08 -16.39 4.26
CA ALA A 96 -5.61 -15.39 5.17
C ALA A 96 -5.83 -14.06 4.45
N GLU A 97 -6.65 -13.23 5.06
CA GLU A 97 -6.86 -11.86 4.63
C GLU A 97 -7.00 -10.94 5.84
N TYR A 98 -6.36 -9.78 5.77
CA TYR A 98 -6.33 -8.80 6.85
C TYR A 98 -6.69 -7.43 6.33
N VAL A 99 -7.27 -6.60 7.20
CA VAL A 99 -7.61 -5.22 6.88
C VAL A 99 -6.49 -4.30 7.32
N VAL A 100 -5.92 -3.53 6.40
CA VAL A 100 -4.95 -2.48 6.68
C VAL A 100 -5.67 -1.14 6.56
N GLN A 101 -5.81 -0.43 7.67
CA GLN A 101 -6.40 0.91 7.68
C GLN A 101 -5.36 1.96 7.32
N ILE A 102 -5.32 2.32 6.04
CA ILE A 102 -4.43 3.36 5.51
C ILE A 102 -4.82 4.72 6.09
N ASN A 103 -3.82 5.58 6.32
CA ASN A 103 -4.07 6.90 6.89
C ASN A 103 -4.75 7.85 5.91
N HIS A 104 -5.54 8.76 6.47
CA HIS A 104 -5.90 9.99 5.80
C HIS A 104 -4.67 10.86 5.57
N VAL A 105 -4.69 11.65 4.49
CA VAL A 105 -3.59 12.57 4.15
C VAL A 105 -3.27 13.51 5.31
N PHE A 106 -4.28 13.93 6.06
CA PHE A 106 -4.10 14.44 7.41
C PHE A 106 -4.61 13.38 8.40
N PRO A 107 -3.74 12.65 9.11
CA PRO A 107 -4.17 11.53 9.97
C PRO A 107 -5.19 11.90 11.06
N SER A 108 -5.21 13.16 11.49
CA SER A 108 -6.16 13.68 12.48
C SER A 108 -7.49 14.15 11.88
N ASP A 109 -7.63 14.21 10.55
CA ASP A 109 -8.79 14.73 9.86
C ASP A 109 -9.35 13.71 8.85
N THR A 110 -10.40 13.02 9.29
CA THR A 110 -11.10 11.99 8.52
C THR A 110 -11.90 12.52 7.34
N THR A 111 -12.06 13.84 7.21
CA THR A 111 -12.74 14.46 6.06
C THR A 111 -11.85 14.53 4.83
N THR A 112 -10.54 14.41 5.02
CA THR A 112 -9.55 14.47 3.95
C THR A 112 -9.55 13.17 3.16
N LYS A 113 -8.86 13.15 2.02
CA LYS A 113 -8.71 11.91 1.23
C LYS A 113 -7.77 10.93 1.96
N VAL A 114 -7.90 9.64 1.67
CA VAL A 114 -6.95 8.62 2.08
C VAL A 114 -5.65 8.76 1.28
N ALA A 115 -4.51 8.62 1.95
CA ALA A 115 -3.19 8.57 1.32
C ALA A 115 -2.94 7.16 0.80
N HIS A 116 -3.54 6.80 -0.34
CA HIS A 116 -3.48 5.44 -0.90
C HIS A 116 -2.04 4.90 -0.96
N GLN A 117 -1.90 3.60 -0.71
CA GLN A 117 -0.59 2.94 -0.75
C GLN A 117 -0.12 2.73 -2.19
N SER A 118 1.17 2.61 -2.40
CA SER A 118 1.77 2.38 -3.73
C SER A 118 2.92 1.38 -3.72
N GLU A 119 3.30 0.86 -2.56
CA GLU A 119 4.33 -0.17 -2.42
C GLU A 119 4.18 -0.83 -1.04
N THR A 120 4.52 -2.11 -0.95
CA THR A 120 4.56 -2.83 0.33
C THR A 120 5.70 -3.82 0.34
N HIS A 121 6.51 -3.80 1.39
CA HIS A 121 7.64 -4.72 1.54
C HIS A 121 7.53 -5.49 2.86
N CYS A 122 7.60 -6.82 2.79
CA CYS A 122 7.59 -7.67 3.98
C CYS A 122 8.96 -7.62 4.67
N ILE A 123 8.96 -7.43 6.00
CA ILE A 123 10.18 -7.40 6.79
C ILE A 123 10.45 -8.80 7.38
N PRO A 124 10.01 -9.15 8.61
CA PRO A 124 9.76 -10.56 8.93
C PRO A 124 8.44 -10.79 9.67
N ALA A 125 8.05 -12.08 9.74
CA ALA A 125 6.88 -12.59 10.45
C ALA A 125 5.53 -12.04 9.96
N THR A 126 5.15 -10.86 10.47
CA THR A 126 3.85 -10.21 10.29
C THR A 126 3.98 -8.70 10.06
N GLN A 127 5.20 -8.20 9.84
CA GLN A 127 5.49 -6.78 9.69
C GLN A 127 5.79 -6.41 8.24
N PHE A 128 5.32 -5.24 7.87
CA PHE A 128 5.40 -4.73 6.50
C PHE A 128 5.74 -3.24 6.53
N MET A 129 6.67 -2.84 5.68
CA MET A 129 6.80 -1.43 5.28
C MET A 129 5.75 -1.11 4.22
N ILE A 130 5.18 0.08 4.28
CA ILE A 130 4.18 0.56 3.33
C ILE A 130 4.55 1.97 2.87
N LEU A 131 4.58 2.20 1.55
CA LEU A 131 4.70 3.55 0.99
C LEU A 131 3.29 4.07 0.71
N ALA A 132 2.87 5.07 1.47
CA ALA A 132 1.58 5.73 1.31
C ALA A 132 1.77 7.20 0.93
N ARG A 133 0.92 7.71 0.03
CA ARG A 133 1.11 9.05 -0.54
C ARG A 133 -0.18 9.81 -0.84
N ASP A 134 -0.08 11.14 -0.85
CA ASP A 134 -1.11 12.02 -1.34
C ASP A 134 -1.12 12.08 -2.87
N SER A 135 -2.30 11.82 -3.46
CA SER A 135 -2.47 11.85 -4.91
C SER A 135 -2.43 13.29 -5.46
N GLY A 136 -1.96 13.48 -6.70
CA GLY A 136 -2.03 14.79 -7.39
C GLY A 136 -1.15 15.89 -6.79
N ALA A 137 -0.14 15.53 -5.99
CA ALA A 137 0.80 16.45 -5.39
C ALA A 137 2.26 15.95 -5.51
N GLY A 138 3.20 16.88 -5.62
CA GLY A 138 4.63 16.61 -5.71
C GLY A 138 5.30 17.28 -6.91
N ARG A 139 6.64 17.22 -6.96
CA ARG A 139 7.43 17.74 -8.07
C ARG A 139 6.97 17.07 -9.39
N GLY A 140 6.54 17.87 -10.36
CA GLY A 140 5.97 17.39 -11.63
C GLY A 140 4.43 17.43 -11.72
N GLN A 141 3.73 17.90 -10.67
CA GLN A 141 2.30 18.21 -10.68
C GLN A 141 2.07 19.73 -10.58
N THR A 142 0.83 20.18 -10.84
CA THR A 142 0.46 21.59 -10.65
C THR A 142 0.62 22.04 -9.19
N ASN A 143 0.30 21.16 -8.24
CA ASN A 143 0.64 21.37 -6.83
C ASN A 143 1.94 20.63 -6.49
N THR A 144 2.99 21.37 -6.15
CA THR A 144 4.30 20.79 -5.82
C THR A 144 4.40 20.32 -4.37
N GLN A 145 3.54 20.79 -3.47
CA GLN A 145 3.61 20.47 -2.04
C GLN A 145 2.92 19.13 -1.77
N SER A 146 3.70 18.11 -1.45
CA SER A 146 3.24 16.78 -1.02
C SER A 146 3.21 16.76 0.50
N ILE A 147 2.04 16.50 1.08
CA ILE A 147 1.80 16.61 2.53
C ILE A 147 1.78 15.26 3.24
N TYR A 148 1.60 14.17 2.49
CA TYR A 148 1.74 12.81 3.00
C TYR A 148 2.50 12.00 1.96
N ARG A 149 3.75 11.61 2.25
CA ARG A 149 4.55 10.71 1.41
C ARG A 149 5.50 9.95 2.31
N HIS A 150 4.96 8.95 2.98
CA HIS A 150 5.61 8.32 4.11
C HIS A 150 5.88 6.85 3.81
N VAL A 151 7.02 6.37 4.32
CA VAL A 151 7.23 4.95 4.56
C VAL A 151 6.82 4.71 6.01
N ASP A 152 5.79 3.89 6.21
CA ASP A 152 5.27 3.53 7.52
C ASP A 152 5.43 2.02 7.74
N ILE A 153 5.05 1.52 8.92
CA ILE A 153 5.00 0.08 9.21
C ILE A 153 3.61 -0.30 9.67
N PHE A 154 3.10 -1.42 9.15
CA PHE A 154 1.93 -2.10 9.73
C PHE A 154 2.26 -3.54 10.14
N ASP A 155 1.56 -4.03 11.15
CA ASP A 155 1.72 -5.38 11.70
C ASP A 155 0.37 -6.12 11.76
N THR A 156 0.38 -7.38 11.31
CA THR A 156 -0.83 -8.23 11.24
C THR A 156 -0.93 -9.27 12.35
N SER A 157 -0.01 -9.32 13.33
CA SER A 157 0.06 -10.38 14.34
C SER A 157 -1.21 -10.52 15.17
N ASN A 158 -1.89 -9.41 15.46
CA ASN A 158 -3.13 -9.34 16.22
C ASN A 158 -4.36 -8.98 15.36
N ALA A 159 -4.22 -8.96 14.03
CA ALA A 159 -5.31 -8.60 13.14
C ALA A 159 -6.30 -9.76 12.96
N THR A 160 -7.59 -9.45 12.85
CA THR A 160 -8.62 -10.45 12.52
C THR A 160 -8.40 -10.96 11.11
N ASN A 161 -8.25 -12.28 10.94
CA ASN A 161 -8.30 -12.91 9.63
C ASN A 161 -9.75 -12.89 9.13
N VAL A 162 -10.05 -12.06 8.14
CA VAL A 162 -11.42 -11.89 7.61
C VAL A 162 -11.80 -12.93 6.56
N LYS A 163 -10.84 -13.75 6.10
CA LYS A 163 -11.09 -14.82 5.13
C LYS A 163 -12.31 -15.65 5.51
N GLY A 164 -13.21 -15.84 4.56
CA GLY A 164 -14.38 -16.69 4.70
C GLY A 164 -15.61 -16.11 4.02
N ALA A 165 -16.69 -16.90 4.00
CA ALA A 165 -17.91 -16.58 3.27
C ALA A 165 -18.53 -15.22 3.65
N ALA A 166 -18.29 -14.73 4.88
CA ALA A 166 -18.79 -13.45 5.36
C ALA A 166 -18.09 -12.23 4.73
N ALA A 167 -16.84 -12.37 4.25
CA ALA A 167 -16.06 -11.28 3.68
C ALA A 167 -15.68 -11.49 2.21
N ASP A 168 -15.78 -12.73 1.69
CA ASP A 168 -15.20 -13.11 0.39
C ASP A 168 -16.21 -13.14 -0.75
N CYS A 169 -17.53 -13.04 -0.50
CA CYS A 169 -18.52 -13.00 -1.57
C CYS A 169 -18.52 -11.66 -2.31
N TYR A 170 -18.98 -11.61 -3.57
CA TYR A 170 -18.94 -10.39 -4.41
C TYR A 170 -19.57 -9.17 -3.73
N THR A 171 -20.65 -9.37 -2.97
CA THR A 171 -21.39 -8.31 -2.28
C THR A 171 -21.13 -8.26 -0.79
N CYS A 172 -20.13 -8.99 -0.30
CA CYS A 172 -19.80 -9.05 1.12
C CYS A 172 -18.99 -7.82 1.53
N GLU A 173 -19.39 -7.22 2.64
CA GLU A 173 -18.86 -5.97 3.16
C GLU A 173 -18.21 -6.22 4.53
N ILE A 174 -16.99 -5.71 4.71
CA ILE A 174 -16.33 -5.60 6.03
C ILE A 174 -16.50 -4.20 6.61
N ALA A 175 -16.89 -3.23 5.77
CA ALA A 175 -17.27 -1.88 6.14
C ALA A 175 -18.46 -1.46 5.25
N PRO A 176 -19.41 -0.66 5.75
CA PRO A 176 -20.40 -0.06 4.87
C PRO A 176 -19.72 0.94 3.93
N SER A 177 -20.44 1.40 2.91
CA SER A 177 -19.95 2.39 1.92
C SER A 177 -19.44 3.71 2.51
N THR A 178 -19.73 4.00 3.78
CA THR A 178 -19.17 5.13 4.54
C THR A 178 -17.76 4.89 5.08
N GLY A 179 -17.20 3.67 4.94
CA GLY A 179 -15.83 3.31 5.31
C GLY A 179 -15.64 2.95 6.79
N GLY A 180 -16.71 2.87 7.59
CA GLY A 180 -16.64 2.50 9.00
C GLY A 180 -16.46 1.00 9.22
N LEU A 181 -15.23 0.53 9.47
CA LEU A 181 -14.94 -0.90 9.65
C LEU A 181 -15.85 -1.55 10.71
N ASN A 182 -16.37 -2.74 10.41
CA ASN A 182 -17.14 -3.54 11.35
C ASN A 182 -16.35 -3.71 12.67
N SER A 183 -17.00 -3.40 13.79
CA SER A 183 -16.36 -3.36 15.12
C SER A 183 -15.84 -4.71 15.61
N THR A 184 -16.26 -5.82 15.00
CA THR A 184 -15.72 -7.16 15.29
C THR A 184 -14.41 -7.46 14.57
N ILE A 185 -14.01 -6.61 13.62
CA ILE A 185 -12.78 -6.77 12.85
C ILE A 185 -11.70 -5.87 13.46
N GLN A 186 -10.66 -6.50 14.01
CA GLN A 186 -9.45 -5.81 14.43
C GLN A 186 -8.55 -5.60 13.20
N PRO A 187 -8.32 -4.36 12.75
CA PRO A 187 -7.40 -4.10 11.65
C PRO A 187 -5.94 -4.32 12.09
N ALA A 188 -5.07 -4.46 11.10
CA ALA A 188 -3.62 -4.43 11.28
C ALA A 188 -3.20 -3.16 12.02
N GLN A 189 -2.25 -3.31 12.94
CA GLN A 189 -1.73 -2.19 13.70
C GLN A 189 -0.85 -1.32 12.79
N TYR A 190 -1.28 -0.10 12.52
CA TYR A 190 -0.54 0.86 11.72
C TYR A 190 0.29 1.80 12.61
N CYS A 191 1.56 2.01 12.29
CA CYS A 191 2.48 2.86 13.03
C CYS A 191 3.24 3.79 12.07
N LEU A 192 3.24 5.09 12.38
CA LEU A 192 4.02 6.09 11.64
C LEU A 192 5.50 5.98 11.99
N TYR A 193 6.37 6.06 10.98
CA TYR A 193 7.81 6.06 11.16
C TYR A 193 8.48 7.21 10.40
N LEU A 194 9.60 7.69 10.95
CA LEU A 194 10.51 8.62 10.28
C LEU A 194 11.79 7.87 9.93
N PHE A 195 12.14 7.89 8.65
CA PHE A 195 13.40 7.37 8.14
C PHE A 195 14.32 8.54 7.83
N THR A 196 15.49 8.58 8.45
CA THR A 196 16.56 9.52 8.09
C THR A 196 17.68 8.73 7.45
N ILE A 197 18.02 9.08 6.21
CA ILE A 197 19.06 8.40 5.43
C ILE A 197 20.17 9.42 5.19
N THR A 198 21.40 9.04 5.50
CA THR A 198 22.60 9.79 5.16
C THR A 198 23.52 8.87 4.38
N ASP A 199 24.00 9.33 3.24
CA ASP A 199 25.02 8.62 2.50
C ASP A 199 26.41 8.84 3.11
N ASP A 200 27.36 8.02 2.70
CA ASP A 200 28.76 8.07 3.13
C ASP A 200 29.56 9.19 2.43
N ASP A 201 28.92 10.04 1.62
CA ASP A 201 29.57 11.05 0.75
C ASP A 201 30.71 10.46 -0.12
N LEU A 202 30.63 9.16 -0.46
CA LEU A 202 31.69 8.41 -1.13
C LEU A 202 32.99 8.27 -0.31
N ILE A 203 32.98 8.52 1.00
CA ILE A 203 34.13 8.38 1.90
C ILE A 203 34.36 6.89 2.20
N THR A 204 35.16 6.23 1.37
CA THR A 204 35.54 4.82 1.52
C THR A 204 37.01 4.59 1.15
N GLN A 205 37.63 3.59 1.79
CA GLN A 205 38.98 3.17 1.48
C GLN A 205 39.04 2.11 0.37
N ASN A 206 37.90 1.62 -0.12
CA ASN A 206 37.79 0.58 -1.16
C ASN A 206 36.70 0.91 -2.19
N GLY A 207 36.79 2.09 -2.80
CA GLY A 207 35.80 2.57 -3.75
C GLY A 207 36.16 2.23 -5.20
N TYR A 208 35.14 2.12 -6.06
CA TYR A 208 35.29 1.85 -7.49
C TYR A 208 34.38 2.73 -8.34
N LEU A 209 34.93 3.29 -9.43
CA LEU A 209 34.23 4.11 -10.41
C LEU A 209 34.31 3.47 -11.80
N ASN A 210 33.37 3.84 -12.67
CA ASN A 210 33.31 3.38 -14.07
C ASN A 210 33.34 1.84 -14.18
N PHE A 211 32.33 1.18 -13.60
CA PHE A 211 32.17 -0.27 -13.64
C PHE A 211 33.37 -1.07 -13.11
N GLY A 212 34.03 -0.56 -12.06
CA GLY A 212 35.19 -1.23 -11.47
C GLY A 212 36.54 -0.84 -12.09
N ARG A 213 36.56 -0.03 -13.16
CA ARG A 213 37.80 0.29 -13.88
C ARG A 213 38.73 1.20 -13.10
N TYR A 214 38.19 2.08 -12.26
CA TYR A 214 38.99 3.01 -11.47
C TYR A 214 38.78 2.75 -10.00
N GLN A 215 39.83 2.31 -9.31
CA GLN A 215 39.83 2.24 -7.87
C GLN A 215 40.10 3.64 -7.31
N TYR A 216 39.35 4.03 -6.27
CA TYR A 216 39.62 5.24 -5.52
C TYR A 216 39.64 4.93 -4.02
N LYS A 217 40.40 5.74 -3.29
CA LYS A 217 40.57 5.66 -1.85
C LYS A 217 40.47 7.08 -1.33
N ASP A 218 39.52 7.33 -0.45
CA ASP A 218 39.30 8.66 0.09
C ASP A 218 40.55 9.16 0.84
N ALA A 219 40.87 10.44 0.67
CA ALA A 219 42.11 11.05 1.16
C ALA A 219 42.15 11.19 2.70
N SER A 220 41.00 11.15 3.38
CA SER A 220 40.94 11.25 4.84
C SER A 220 41.45 10.00 5.56
N GLY A 221 41.51 8.86 4.87
CA GLY A 221 41.82 7.56 5.46
C GLY A 221 40.62 6.85 6.11
N PHE A 222 39.43 7.46 6.12
CA PHE A 222 38.23 6.87 6.70
C PHE A 222 37.42 6.04 5.70
N SER A 223 36.65 5.09 6.24
CA SER A 223 35.49 4.52 5.55
C SER A 223 34.27 4.80 6.42
N LEU A 224 33.31 5.53 5.86
CA LEU A 224 32.02 5.77 6.51
C LEU A 224 30.99 4.80 5.92
N ASP A 225 30.07 4.38 6.76
CA ASP A 225 28.92 3.60 6.33
C ASP A 225 27.78 4.56 5.96
N ASN A 226 27.01 4.21 4.92
CA ASN A 226 25.68 4.77 4.75
C ASN A 226 24.85 4.47 6.00
N GLN A 227 24.19 5.48 6.57
CA GLN A 227 23.39 5.30 7.78
C GLN A 227 21.91 5.50 7.47
N THR A 228 21.09 4.64 8.05
CA THR A 228 19.64 4.84 8.10
C THR A 228 19.21 4.75 9.56
N LEU A 229 18.65 5.84 10.10
CA LEU A 229 17.99 5.83 11.41
C LEU A 229 16.49 5.77 11.21
N VAL A 230 15.84 4.92 12.01
CA VAL A 230 14.39 4.67 11.92
C VAL A 230 13.77 4.98 13.27
N PHE A 231 12.88 5.98 13.29
CA PHE A 231 12.20 6.42 14.50
C PHE A 231 10.73 6.06 14.42
N LYS A 232 10.23 5.35 15.44
CA LYS A 232 8.77 5.22 15.64
C LYS A 232 8.25 6.56 16.14
N VAL A 233 7.36 7.21 15.39
CA VAL A 233 6.87 8.54 15.74
C VAL A 233 5.40 8.51 16.17
N LYS A 234 5.08 9.33 17.16
CA LYS A 234 3.70 9.65 17.55
C LYS A 234 3.53 11.15 17.46
N LEU A 235 2.70 11.62 16.53
CA LEU A 235 2.40 13.04 16.41
C LEU A 235 1.51 13.49 17.59
N PRO A 236 1.82 14.62 18.25
CA PRO A 236 0.94 15.18 19.28
C PRO A 236 -0.41 15.60 18.67
N ARG A 237 -1.51 15.40 19.41
CA ARG A 237 -2.85 15.79 18.94
C ARG A 237 -2.92 17.30 18.69
N GLY A 238 -3.49 17.70 17.55
CA GLY A 238 -3.71 19.11 17.21
C GLY A 238 -2.51 19.82 16.59
N ASN A 239 -1.34 19.17 16.50
CA ASN A 239 -0.21 19.73 15.79
C ASN A 239 -0.37 19.52 14.28
N GLN A 240 -0.32 20.63 13.54
CA GLN A 240 0.02 20.63 12.12
C GLN A 240 1.54 20.81 12.04
N PRO A 241 2.35 19.74 11.98
CA PRO A 241 3.78 19.92 11.75
C PRO A 241 3.95 20.77 10.50
N LEU A 242 4.81 21.80 10.60
CA LEU A 242 5.11 22.68 9.48
C LEU A 242 5.64 21.83 8.33
N VAL A 243 4.83 21.68 7.28
CA VAL A 243 5.23 21.04 6.03
C VAL A 243 5.84 22.13 5.17
N SER A 244 7.15 22.36 5.32
CA SER A 244 7.91 23.27 4.47
C SER A 244 8.08 22.72 3.06
#